data_AF-A0A7R9UY09-F1
#
_entry.id   AF-A0A7R9UY09-F1
#
_cell.length_a   1.000
_cell.length_b   1.000
_cell.length_c   1.000
_cell.angle_alpha   90.00
_cell.angle_beta   90.00
_cell.angle_gamma   90.00
#
_symmetry.space_group_name_H-M   'P 1'
#
loop_
_entity.id
_entity.type
_entity.pdbx_description
1 polymer ?
#
loop_
_entity_poly.entity_id
_entity_poly.type
_entity_poly.pdbx_seq_one_letter_code
_entity_poly.pdbx_strand_id
1 'polypeptide(L)'
;APLARACLVTWNMHGKEPPAAVPELLRARAPSGARYDLFAIGSQEAERSIEASILNSSKARWEAAIEATLGAEYVLVASHRLAAMHLAIYARAALAPLISGARTAHVATGFGNALGNKGAVGVSLMLGETSFCFISCHLTAHQGAVRARNADFARIDESLEL
;
A
#
# COMPACT_ATOMS: atom_id res chain seq x y z
N ALA A 1 22.96 1.78 15.93
CA ALA A 1 22.08 0.69 15.46
C ALA A 1 22.09 0.68 13.93
N PRO A 2 21.99 -0.48 13.26
CA PRO A 2 21.79 -0.49 11.81
C PRO A 2 20.44 0.17 11.47
N LEU A 3 20.44 1.06 10.47
CA LEU A 3 19.24 1.73 9.99
C LEU A 3 18.34 0.71 9.26
N ALA A 4 17.06 0.66 9.63
CA ALA A 4 16.05 -0.09 8.89
C ALA A 4 15.85 0.53 7.49
N ARG A 5 15.75 -0.30 6.46
CA ARG A 5 15.57 0.10 5.06
C ARG A 5 14.18 -0.30 4.58
N ALA A 6 13.41 0.66 4.09
CA ALA A 6 12.12 0.40 3.48
C ALA A 6 12.19 0.59 1.96
N CYS A 7 11.56 -0.30 1.21
CA CYS A 7 11.24 -0.10 -0.21
C CYS A 7 9.77 0.31 -0.33
N LEU A 8 9.52 1.45 -0.97
CA LEU A 8 8.18 1.96 -1.22
C LEU A 8 7.83 1.75 -2.69
N VAL A 9 6.72 1.06 -2.94
CA VAL A 9 6.18 0.81 -4.27
C VAL A 9 4.81 1.45 -4.35
N THR A 10 4.56 2.23 -5.40
CA THR A 10 3.22 2.70 -5.75
C THR A 10 2.91 2.33 -7.19
N TRP A 11 1.74 1.77 -7.44
CA TRP A 11 1.38 1.38 -8.79
C TRP A 11 -0.13 1.39 -9.08
N ASN A 12 -0.54 2.20 -10.04
CA ASN A 12 -1.87 2.14 -10.62
C ASN A 12 -1.94 1.01 -11.66
N MET A 13 -2.77 0.01 -11.40
CA MET A 13 -2.90 -1.22 -12.19
C MET A 13 -3.91 -1.10 -13.35
N HIS A 14 -4.70 -0.02 -13.39
CA HIS A 14 -5.67 0.25 -14.45
C HIS A 14 -6.63 -0.92 -14.76
N GLY A 15 -7.10 -1.62 -13.72
CA GLY A 15 -8.00 -2.77 -13.81
C GLY A 15 -7.40 -3.98 -14.54
N LYS A 16 -6.07 -4.06 -14.63
CA LYS A 16 -5.35 -5.19 -15.23
C LYS A 16 -4.87 -6.15 -14.15
N GLU A 17 -4.74 -7.41 -14.53
CA GLU A 17 -4.10 -8.42 -13.69
C GLU A 17 -2.64 -8.01 -13.37
N PRO A 18 -2.09 -8.49 -12.24
CA PRO A 18 -0.67 -8.36 -11.95
C PRO A 18 0.20 -8.81 -13.14
N PRO A 19 1.13 -8.00 -13.65
CA PRO A 19 2.00 -8.32 -14.74
C PRO A 19 3.02 -9.35 -14.26
N ALA A 20 3.50 -10.16 -15.19
CA ALA A 20 4.58 -11.10 -14.92
C ALA A 20 5.89 -10.42 -14.45
N ALA A 21 6.01 -9.08 -14.57
CA ALA A 21 7.18 -8.27 -14.21
C ALA A 21 7.23 -7.78 -12.75
N VAL A 22 6.22 -8.10 -11.92
CA VAL A 22 6.26 -7.90 -10.45
C VAL A 22 7.58 -8.37 -9.81
N PRO A 23 8.21 -9.48 -10.28
CA PRO A 23 9.50 -9.92 -9.80
C PRO A 23 10.63 -8.91 -9.92
N GLU A 24 10.68 -8.08 -10.96
CA GLU A 24 11.82 -7.17 -11.16
C GLU A 24 11.82 -6.02 -10.16
N LEU A 25 10.64 -5.45 -9.91
CA LEU A 25 10.46 -4.33 -8.97
C LEU A 25 10.76 -4.75 -7.52
N LEU A 26 10.31 -5.94 -7.12
CA LEU A 26 10.43 -6.42 -5.75
C LEU A 26 11.74 -7.19 -5.49
N ARG A 27 12.50 -7.55 -6.53
CA ARG A 27 13.88 -8.05 -6.41
C ARG A 27 14.91 -6.93 -6.26
N ALA A 28 14.50 -5.68 -6.44
CA ALA A 28 15.37 -4.51 -6.29
C ALA A 28 16.08 -4.53 -4.93
N ARG A 29 17.35 -4.12 -4.95
CA ARG A 29 18.17 -3.98 -3.73
C ARG A 29 18.35 -2.51 -3.40
N ALA A 30 18.73 -2.24 -2.15
CA ALA A 30 19.25 -0.91 -1.81
C ALA A 30 20.47 -0.59 -2.68
N PRO A 31 20.82 0.69 -2.88
CA PRO A 31 22.03 1.09 -3.63
C PRO A 31 23.32 0.41 -3.12
N SER A 32 23.36 0.03 -1.84
CA SER A 32 24.46 -0.71 -1.22
C SER A 32 24.48 -2.22 -1.54
N GLY A 33 23.53 -2.72 -2.33
CA GLY A 33 23.30 -4.16 -2.54
C GLY A 33 22.58 -4.85 -1.37
N ALA A 34 22.27 -4.13 -0.29
CA ALA A 34 21.56 -4.67 0.86
C ALA A 34 20.09 -5.01 0.54
N ARG A 35 19.54 -5.98 1.27
CA ARG A 35 18.10 -6.25 1.29
C ARG A 35 17.36 -5.13 2.02
N TYR A 36 16.10 -4.94 1.65
CA TYR A 36 15.18 -4.11 2.43
C TYR A 36 14.70 -4.89 3.66
N ASP A 37 14.39 -4.17 4.74
CA ASP A 37 13.81 -4.69 5.97
C ASP A 37 12.28 -4.70 5.87
N LEU A 38 11.72 -3.69 5.19
CA LEU A 38 10.30 -3.50 4.94
C LEU A 38 10.05 -3.27 3.44
N PHE A 39 8.93 -3.79 2.93
CA PHE A 39 8.31 -3.38 1.67
C PHE A 39 6.94 -2.81 1.98
N ALA A 40 6.67 -1.59 1.51
CA ALA A 40 5.33 -1.01 1.53
C ALA A 40 4.84 -0.87 0.08
N ILE A 41 3.81 -1.65 -0.26
CA ILE A 41 3.33 -1.79 -1.64
C ILE A 41 1.91 -1.25 -1.72
N GLY A 42 1.80 -0.04 -2.26
CA GLY A 42 0.53 0.62 -2.56
C GLY A 42 0.09 0.33 -4.01
N SER A 43 -1.15 -0.09 -4.20
CA SER A 43 -1.75 -0.21 -5.53
C SER A 43 -3.09 0.52 -5.62
N GLN A 44 -3.40 1.01 -6.82
CA GLN A 44 -4.65 1.68 -7.16
C GLN A 44 -5.25 1.05 -8.42
N GLU A 45 -6.58 1.12 -8.58
CA GLU A 45 -7.29 0.50 -9.72
C GLU A 45 -6.95 -0.99 -9.89
N ALA A 46 -6.82 -1.74 -8.79
CA ALA A 46 -6.55 -3.19 -8.85
C ALA A 46 -7.74 -4.02 -9.39
N GLU A 47 -8.90 -3.39 -9.59
CA GLU A 47 -10.14 -4.01 -10.06
C GLU A 47 -10.82 -3.11 -11.11
N ARG A 48 -11.54 -3.71 -12.06
CA ARG A 48 -12.14 -3.00 -13.20
C ARG A 48 -13.42 -2.23 -12.85
N SER A 49 -14.14 -2.67 -11.83
CA SER A 49 -15.41 -2.05 -11.43
C SER A 49 -15.54 -1.95 -9.92
N ILE A 50 -16.46 -1.09 -9.48
CA ILE A 50 -16.76 -0.91 -8.06
C ILE A 50 -17.35 -2.21 -7.49
N GLU A 51 -18.22 -2.88 -8.24
CA GLU A 51 -18.80 -4.18 -7.86
C GLU A 51 -17.73 -5.26 -7.72
N ALA A 52 -16.78 -5.34 -8.67
CA ALA A 52 -15.66 -6.26 -8.59
C ALA A 52 -14.76 -5.96 -7.38
N SER A 53 -14.60 -4.68 -7.04
CA SER A 53 -13.86 -4.23 -5.85
C SER A 53 -14.49 -4.67 -4.53
N ILE A 54 -15.79 -5.02 -4.53
CA ILE A 54 -16.47 -5.56 -3.34
C ILE A 54 -16.13 -7.05 -3.15
N LEU A 55 -16.03 -7.82 -4.24
CA LEU A 55 -15.79 -9.27 -4.21
C LEU A 55 -14.36 -9.66 -3.84
N ASN A 56 -13.41 -8.72 -3.83
CA ASN A 56 -12.06 -8.85 -3.26
C ASN A 56 -11.16 -9.93 -3.90
N SER A 57 -11.49 -10.40 -5.11
CA SER A 57 -10.73 -11.47 -5.77
C SER A 57 -9.34 -11.04 -6.26
N SER A 58 -9.14 -9.77 -6.64
CA SER A 58 -7.83 -9.31 -7.13
C SER A 58 -6.85 -8.96 -6.00
N LYS A 59 -7.31 -8.63 -4.79
CA LYS A 59 -6.42 -8.46 -3.62
C LYS A 59 -5.65 -9.76 -3.34
N ALA A 60 -6.38 -10.87 -3.20
CA ALA A 60 -5.77 -12.15 -2.86
C ALA A 60 -4.78 -12.60 -3.95
N ARG A 61 -5.13 -12.42 -5.22
CA ARG A 61 -4.24 -12.70 -6.35
C ARG A 61 -3.01 -11.79 -6.35
N TRP A 62 -3.17 -10.53 -5.97
CA TRP A 62 -2.08 -9.57 -5.87
C TRP A 62 -1.10 -9.91 -4.75
N GLU A 63 -1.60 -10.18 -3.54
CA GLU A 63 -0.77 -10.61 -2.41
C GLU A 63 -0.04 -11.92 -2.73
N ALA A 64 -0.72 -12.90 -3.35
CA ALA A 64 -0.08 -14.14 -3.78
C ALA A 64 1.05 -13.92 -4.81
N ALA A 65 0.88 -12.99 -5.75
CA ALA A 65 1.93 -12.64 -6.72
C ALA A 65 3.15 -11.97 -6.05
N ILE A 66 2.90 -11.11 -5.05
CA ILE A 66 3.95 -10.50 -4.23
C ILE A 66 4.69 -11.58 -3.42
N GLU A 67 3.95 -12.47 -2.76
CA GLU A 67 4.52 -13.55 -1.93
C GLU A 67 5.34 -14.54 -2.76
N ALA A 68 4.85 -14.93 -3.94
CA ALA A 68 5.60 -15.76 -4.88
C ALA A 68 6.91 -15.10 -5.33
N THR A 69 6.96 -13.76 -5.30
CA THR A 69 8.13 -12.98 -5.68
C THR A 69 9.12 -12.79 -4.54
N LEU A 70 8.64 -12.41 -3.36
CA LEU A 70 9.46 -12.15 -2.18
C LEU A 70 9.96 -13.44 -1.53
N GLY A 71 9.20 -14.53 -1.68
CA GLY A 71 9.48 -15.82 -1.07
C GLY A 71 9.37 -15.82 0.46
N ALA A 72 9.76 -16.93 1.08
CA ALA A 72 9.67 -17.13 2.53
C ALA A 72 10.59 -16.20 3.36
N GLU A 73 11.45 -15.41 2.72
CA GLU A 73 12.28 -14.40 3.38
C GLU A 73 11.44 -13.25 3.94
N TYR A 74 10.23 -13.03 3.43
CA TYR A 74 9.33 -11.95 3.85
C TYR A 74 7.97 -12.49 4.25
N VAL A 75 7.33 -11.80 5.19
CA VAL A 75 5.99 -12.11 5.69
C VAL A 75 5.11 -10.87 5.59
N LEU A 76 3.82 -11.06 5.25
CA LEU A 76 2.84 -9.99 5.31
C LEU A 76 2.58 -9.64 6.78
N VAL A 77 2.75 -8.36 7.13
CA VAL A 77 2.60 -7.85 8.49
C VAL A 77 1.25 -7.17 8.68
N ALA A 78 0.86 -6.35 7.72
CA ALA A 78 -0.41 -5.65 7.72
C ALA A 78 -0.80 -5.29 6.30
N SER A 79 -2.09 -5.35 5.98
CA SER A 79 -2.63 -4.76 4.75
C SER A 79 -4.00 -4.15 4.99
N HIS A 80 -4.35 -3.16 4.17
CA HIS A 80 -5.66 -2.49 4.22
C HIS A 80 -6.11 -2.08 2.82
N ARG A 81 -7.41 -1.78 2.68
CA ARG A 81 -7.99 -1.43 1.39
C ARG A 81 -9.06 -0.35 1.48
N LEU A 82 -9.30 0.29 0.34
CA LEU A 82 -10.43 1.17 0.07
C LEU A 82 -10.86 0.97 -1.39
N ALA A 83 -11.99 0.32 -1.63
CA ALA A 83 -12.42 -0.11 -2.97
C ALA A 83 -11.27 -0.81 -3.73
N ALA A 84 -10.87 -0.29 -4.89
CA ALA A 84 -9.77 -0.81 -5.72
C ALA A 84 -8.36 -0.35 -5.29
N MET A 85 -8.23 0.31 -4.13
CA MET A 85 -6.95 0.69 -3.54
C MET A 85 -6.51 -0.33 -2.48
N HIS A 86 -5.22 -0.59 -2.41
CA HIS A 86 -4.62 -1.51 -1.47
C HIS A 86 -3.27 -1.00 -0.98
N LEU A 87 -2.94 -1.26 0.27
CA LEU A 87 -1.61 -1.08 0.84
C LEU A 87 -1.24 -2.33 1.62
N ALA A 88 -0.13 -2.97 1.25
CA ALA A 88 0.41 -4.13 1.96
C ALA A 88 1.84 -3.87 2.44
N ILE A 89 2.09 -4.19 3.71
CA ILE A 89 3.40 -4.07 4.34
C ILE A 89 3.95 -5.47 4.58
N TYR A 90 5.07 -5.77 3.91
CA TYR A 90 5.84 -6.99 4.12
C TYR A 90 7.10 -6.65 4.91
N ALA A 91 7.50 -7.53 5.83
CA ALA A 91 8.76 -7.40 6.55
C ALA A 91 9.61 -8.65 6.37
N ARG A 92 10.93 -8.50 6.47
CA ARG A 92 11.82 -9.66 6.53
C ARG A 92 11.41 -10.54 7.70
N ALA A 93 11.29 -11.85 7.49
CA ALA A 93 10.76 -12.79 8.50
C ALA A 93 11.52 -12.72 9.84
N ALA A 94 12.84 -12.50 9.79
CA ALA A 94 13.68 -12.33 10.98
C ALA A 94 13.34 -11.09 11.84
N LEU A 95 12.64 -10.10 11.27
CA LEU A 95 12.23 -8.87 11.96
C LEU A 95 10.78 -8.91 12.44
N ALA A 96 9.99 -9.89 11.98
CA ALA A 96 8.58 -10.00 12.37
C ALA A 96 8.36 -10.03 13.89
N PRO A 97 9.19 -10.70 14.72
CA PRO A 97 9.04 -10.68 16.18
C PRO A 97 9.23 -9.31 16.83
N LEU A 98 9.88 -8.37 16.13
CA LEU A 98 10.09 -7.00 16.60
C LEU A 98 8.96 -6.06 16.20
N ILE A 99 8.01 -6.52 15.39
CA ILE A 99 6.91 -5.68 14.90
C ILE A 99 5.73 -5.76 15.86
N SER A 100 5.21 -4.60 16.25
CA SER A 100 4.04 -4.51 17.13
C SER A 100 3.18 -3.30 16.79
N GLY A 101 2.00 -3.19 17.42
CA GLY A 101 1.16 -1.99 17.33
C GLY A 101 0.68 -1.67 15.90
N ALA A 102 0.51 -2.67 15.03
CA ALA A 102 0.03 -2.45 13.68
C ALA A 102 -1.42 -1.93 13.70
N ARG A 103 -1.67 -0.76 13.11
CA ARG A 103 -3.01 -0.17 12.93
C ARG A 103 -3.22 0.17 11.46
N THR A 104 -4.47 0.10 11.03
CA THR A 104 -4.84 0.41 9.65
C THR A 104 -6.06 1.31 9.60
N ALA A 105 -6.11 2.20 8.61
CA ALA A 105 -7.21 3.12 8.41
C ALA A 105 -7.35 3.50 6.93
N HIS A 106 -8.49 4.07 6.55
CA HIS A 106 -8.67 4.66 5.23
C HIS A 106 -9.55 5.91 5.32
N VAL A 107 -9.42 6.78 4.32
CA VAL A 107 -10.29 7.94 4.13
C VAL A 107 -10.77 7.95 2.69
N ALA A 108 -12.08 7.97 2.48
CA ALA A 108 -12.68 8.15 1.17
C ALA A 108 -12.81 9.64 0.82
N THR A 109 -12.43 9.98 -0.41
CA THR A 109 -12.55 11.34 -0.98
C THR A 109 -13.24 11.35 -2.34
N GLY A 110 -13.79 10.21 -2.76
CA GLY A 110 -14.58 10.09 -3.99
C GLY A 110 -15.93 10.82 -3.92
N PHE A 111 -16.85 10.45 -4.79
CA PHE A 111 -18.19 11.02 -4.86
C PHE A 111 -18.87 11.03 -3.47
N GLY A 112 -19.27 12.21 -3.03
CA GLY A 112 -19.88 12.43 -1.71
C GLY A 112 -18.98 12.04 -0.52
N ASN A 113 -17.66 11.97 -0.71
CA ASN A 113 -16.70 11.50 0.30
C ASN A 113 -16.91 10.06 0.79
N ALA A 114 -17.63 9.24 0.04
CA ALA A 114 -18.01 7.89 0.46
C ALA A 114 -17.92 6.84 -0.66
N LEU A 115 -18.15 7.24 -1.91
CA LEU A 115 -18.23 6.34 -3.06
C LEU A 115 -17.12 6.61 -4.07
N GLY A 116 -16.55 5.56 -4.63
CA GLY A 116 -15.53 5.66 -5.68
C GLY A 116 -14.17 5.12 -5.26
N ASN A 117 -13.17 5.40 -6.09
CA ASN A 117 -11.81 4.83 -5.95
C ASN A 117 -10.76 5.89 -5.55
N LYS A 118 -11.20 6.99 -4.94
CA LYS A 118 -10.35 8.11 -4.51
C LYS A 118 -10.30 8.21 -3.00
N GLY A 119 -9.11 8.50 -2.49
CA GLY A 119 -8.85 8.57 -1.05
C GLY A 119 -7.45 8.12 -0.67
N ALA A 120 -7.32 7.61 0.54
CA ALA A 120 -6.09 7.03 1.05
C ALA A 120 -6.34 5.79 1.89
N VAL A 121 -5.34 4.91 1.92
CA VAL A 121 -5.21 3.76 2.79
C VAL A 121 -3.91 3.92 3.56
N GLY A 122 -3.97 3.73 4.87
CA GLY A 122 -2.84 3.92 5.78
C GLY A 122 -2.56 2.68 6.64
N VAL A 123 -1.29 2.48 6.96
CA VAL A 123 -0.80 1.48 7.93
C VAL A 123 0.25 2.14 8.82
N SER A 124 0.06 2.07 10.14
CA SER A 124 1.09 2.39 11.13
C SER A 124 1.55 1.11 11.83
N LEU A 125 2.81 1.07 12.26
CA LEU A 125 3.38 -0.04 13.05
C LEU A 125 4.62 0.43 13.83
N MET A 126 5.01 -0.34 14.84
CA MET A 126 6.30 -0.24 15.50
C MET A 126 7.24 -1.31 14.97
N LEU A 127 8.50 -0.97 14.68
CA LEU A 127 9.59 -1.92 14.48
C LEU A 127 10.62 -1.70 15.59
N GLY A 128 10.61 -2.58 16.58
CA GLY A 128 11.29 -2.32 17.86
C GLY A 128 10.70 -1.07 18.52
N GLU A 129 11.53 -0.06 18.73
CA GLU A 129 11.14 1.21 19.35
C GLU A 129 10.86 2.34 18.35
N THR A 130 10.92 2.06 17.04
CA THR A 130 10.69 3.06 16.00
C THR A 130 9.31 2.90 15.37
N SER A 131 8.52 3.98 15.36
CA SER A 131 7.23 4.03 14.68
C SER A 131 7.40 4.30 13.18
N PHE A 132 6.65 3.57 12.36
CA PHE A 132 6.53 3.79 10.92
C PHE A 132 5.06 4.05 10.56
N CYS A 133 4.84 4.93 9.59
CA CYS A 133 3.54 5.20 9.00
C CYS A 133 3.67 5.21 7.47
N PHE A 134 2.84 4.42 6.80
CA PHE A 134 2.80 4.29 5.35
C PHE A 134 1.41 4.68 4.85
N ILE A 135 1.35 5.56 3.86
CA ILE A 135 0.10 6.06 3.29
C ILE A 135 0.18 5.92 1.76
N SER A 136 -0.80 5.23 1.19
CA SER A 136 -1.02 5.12 -0.26
C SER A 136 -2.28 5.90 -0.63
N CYS A 137 -2.18 6.83 -1.57
CA CYS A 137 -3.29 7.68 -1.98
C CYS A 137 -3.64 7.53 -3.46
N HIS A 138 -4.91 7.76 -3.79
CA HIS A 138 -5.42 7.90 -5.14
C HIS A 138 -6.24 9.19 -5.19
N LEU A 139 -5.61 10.29 -5.59
CA LEU A 139 -6.23 11.61 -5.57
C LEU A 139 -6.99 11.90 -6.88
N THR A 140 -7.80 12.95 -6.88
CA THR A 140 -8.61 13.39 -8.02
C THR A 140 -7.75 13.53 -9.30
N ALA A 141 -8.20 12.86 -10.36
CA ALA A 141 -7.53 12.81 -11.65
C ALA A 141 -7.69 14.12 -12.45
N HIS A 142 -7.02 14.18 -13.62
CA HIS A 142 -7.01 15.28 -14.59
C HIS A 142 -6.11 16.47 -14.24
N GLN A 143 -5.48 17.04 -15.27
CA GLN A 143 -4.46 18.10 -15.15
C GLN A 143 -4.98 19.32 -14.38
N GLY A 144 -6.18 19.81 -14.71
CA GLY A 144 -6.77 21.01 -14.11
C GLY A 144 -7.30 20.86 -12.67
N ALA A 145 -7.36 19.65 -12.13
CA ALA A 145 -8.00 19.38 -10.83
C ALA A 145 -7.08 19.62 -9.62
N VAL A 146 -6.18 20.60 -9.68
CA VAL A 146 -5.22 20.90 -8.59
C VAL A 146 -5.95 21.19 -7.27
N ARG A 147 -6.99 22.04 -7.31
CA ARG A 147 -7.77 22.39 -6.11
C ARG A 147 -8.45 21.17 -5.48
N ALA A 148 -8.96 20.26 -6.30
CA ALA A 148 -9.59 19.03 -5.83
C ALA A 148 -8.56 18.09 -5.17
N ARG A 149 -7.37 17.91 -5.77
CA ARG A 149 -6.29 17.13 -5.15
C ARG A 149 -5.82 17.71 -3.82
N ASN A 150 -5.74 19.04 -3.71
CA ASN A 150 -5.39 19.69 -2.45
C ASN A 150 -6.49 19.45 -1.38
N ALA A 151 -7.76 19.49 -1.78
CA ALA A 151 -8.88 19.17 -0.89
C ALA A 151 -8.88 17.69 -0.46
N ASP A 152 -8.58 16.76 -1.39
CA ASP A 152 -8.40 15.34 -1.06
C ASP A 152 -7.30 15.18 0.00
N PHE A 153 -6.14 15.80 -0.21
CA PHE A 153 -5.01 15.76 0.72
C PHE A 153 -5.38 16.29 2.11
N ALA A 154 -5.97 17.50 2.18
CA ALA A 154 -6.35 18.10 3.46
C ALA A 154 -7.32 17.20 4.24
N ARG A 155 -8.31 16.62 3.56
CA ARG A 155 -9.24 15.68 4.16
C ARG A 155 -8.55 14.42 4.69
N ILE A 156 -7.59 13.87 3.95
CA ILE A 156 -6.83 12.70 4.37
C ILE A 156 -6.00 13.03 5.63
N ASP A 157 -5.31 14.17 5.63
CA ASP A 157 -4.48 14.64 6.74
C ASP A 157 -5.30 14.84 8.03
N GLU A 158 -6.51 15.40 7.91
CA GLU A 158 -7.40 15.66 9.04
C GLU A 158 -8.15 14.42 9.55
N SER A 159 -8.39 13.41 8.70
CA SER A 159 -9.35 12.32 8.99
C SER A 159 -8.72 10.93 9.10
N LEU A 160 -7.45 10.73 8.74
CA LEU A 160 -6.83 9.39 8.77
C LEU A 160 -6.36 9.04 10.19
N GLU A 161 -7.08 8.16 10.87
CA GLU A 161 -6.81 7.79 12.27
C GLU A 161 -5.90 6.54 12.39
N LEU A 162 -4.59 6.76 12.62
CA LEU A 162 -3.57 5.71 12.77
C LEU A 162 -2.83 5.72 14.11
#